data_AF-A0A6J7VUR6-F1
#
_entry.id   AF-A0A6J7VUR6-F1
#
_cell.length_a   1.000
_cell.length_b   1.000
_cell.length_c   1.000
_cell.angle_alpha   90.00
_cell.angle_beta   90.00
_cell.angle_gamma   90.00
#
_symmetry.space_group_name_H-M   'P 1'
#
loop_
_entity.id
_entity.type
_entity.pdbx_description
1 polymer ?
#
loop_
_entity_poly.entity_id
_entity_poly.type
_entity_poly.pdbx_seq_one_letter_code
_entity_poly.pdbx_strand_id
1 'polypeptide(L)'
;MRAIKKIHGIHIIKVFPTHLSDPVLEAIIAENKPHIIFLRRNHLDRFVSHKKANKTGKWHTASTESVEIDIDEAELNKFIDEYEKFYTRYVNFAKAHGCAVLDVDYETLQDANVIDSIQHFAAWEGFTDYNKLAKIPTTAKQDSSRTVQDNYLASSGKKISDFDFKKIEVN
;
A
#
# COMPACT_ATOMS: atom_id res chain seq x y z
N MET A 1 -1.64 -12.05 22.57
CA MET A 1 -0.47 -11.35 21.98
C MET A 1 0.46 -10.78 23.06
N ARG A 2 1.36 -11.59 23.64
CA ARG A 2 2.39 -11.13 24.63
C ARG A 2 3.70 -10.66 23.98
N ALA A 3 3.89 -10.92 22.69
CA ALA A 3 5.17 -10.73 22.01
C ALA A 3 5.44 -9.26 21.62
N ILE A 4 4.45 -8.53 21.09
CA ILE A 4 4.64 -7.14 20.62
C ILE A 4 4.95 -6.19 21.80
N LYS A 5 4.29 -6.35 22.95
CA LYS A 5 4.56 -5.57 24.18
C LYS A 5 5.98 -5.73 24.73
N LYS A 6 6.73 -6.76 24.33
CA LYS A 6 8.12 -6.98 24.78
C LYS A 6 9.17 -6.31 23.89
N ILE A 7 8.77 -5.82 22.72
CA ILE A 7 9.69 -5.17 21.78
C ILE A 7 9.64 -3.67 22.07
N HIS A 8 10.63 -3.16 22.80
CA HIS A 8 10.76 -1.73 23.06
C HIS A 8 11.02 -0.98 21.75
N GLY A 9 10.41 0.21 21.60
CA GLY A 9 10.62 1.10 20.46
C GLY A 9 9.39 1.25 19.55
N ILE A 10 9.58 1.99 18.46
CA ILE A 10 8.58 2.24 17.43
C ILE A 10 8.71 1.17 16.36
N HIS A 11 7.61 0.51 16.05
CA HIS A 11 7.56 -0.56 15.04
C HIS A 11 6.75 -0.10 13.84
N ILE A 12 7.36 -0.19 12.66
CA ILE A 12 6.68 0.02 11.39
C ILE A 12 6.37 -1.35 10.81
N ILE A 13 5.08 -1.67 10.66
CA ILE A 13 4.63 -2.96 10.15
C ILE A 13 3.92 -2.72 8.81
N LYS A 14 4.43 -3.37 7.76
CA LYS A 14 3.79 -3.36 6.43
C LYS A 14 2.88 -4.57 6.30
N VAL A 15 1.59 -4.31 6.09
CA VAL A 15 0.57 -5.36 5.99
C VAL A 15 -0.07 -5.32 4.61
N PHE A 16 -0.19 -6.49 3.99
CA PHE A 16 -0.94 -6.71 2.76
C PHE A 16 -2.09 -7.69 3.04
N PRO A 17 -3.09 -7.80 2.14
CA PRO A 17 -4.05 -8.89 2.21
C PRO A 17 -3.35 -10.24 2.40
N THR A 18 -3.92 -11.11 3.23
CA THR A 18 -3.41 -12.45 3.59
C THR A 18 -2.17 -12.51 4.49
N HIS A 19 -1.49 -11.40 4.79
CA HIS A 19 -0.36 -11.42 5.73
C HIS A 19 -0.77 -11.79 7.17
N LEU A 20 -1.95 -11.33 7.58
CA LEU A 20 -2.53 -11.57 8.90
C LEU A 20 -4.02 -11.90 8.73
N SER A 21 -4.52 -12.83 9.54
CA SER A 21 -5.96 -13.09 9.62
C SER A 21 -6.70 -11.90 10.25
N ASP A 22 -7.97 -11.71 9.89
CA ASP A 22 -8.74 -10.57 10.40
C ASP A 22 -8.76 -10.43 11.92
N PRO A 23 -9.01 -11.50 12.72
CA PRO A 23 -9.02 -11.38 14.18
C PRO A 23 -7.69 -10.90 14.76
N VAL A 24 -6.57 -11.22 14.10
CA VAL A 24 -5.24 -10.82 14.55
C VAL A 24 -5.00 -9.35 14.23
N LEU A 25 -5.28 -8.91 13.00
CA LEU A 25 -5.05 -7.52 12.62
C LEU A 25 -5.99 -6.55 13.37
N GLU A 26 -7.26 -6.92 13.52
CA GLU A 26 -8.24 -6.16 14.31
C GLU A 26 -7.82 -6.05 15.77
N ALA A 27 -7.34 -7.12 16.39
CA ALA A 27 -6.84 -7.06 17.76
C ALA A 27 -5.58 -6.18 17.88
N ILE A 28 -4.65 -6.23 16.90
CA ILE A 28 -3.48 -5.35 16.89
C ILE A 28 -3.91 -3.88 16.82
N ILE A 29 -4.87 -3.55 15.95
CA ILE A 29 -5.39 -2.19 15.78
C ILE A 29 -6.09 -1.73 17.06
N ALA A 30 -7.01 -2.53 17.61
CA ALA A 30 -7.78 -2.18 18.79
C ALA A 30 -6.93 -2.03 20.05
N GLU A 31 -5.94 -2.91 20.25
CA GLU A 31 -5.07 -2.89 21.44
C GLU A 31 -4.04 -1.76 21.41
N ASN A 32 -3.44 -1.48 20.25
CA ASN A 32 -2.28 -0.57 20.15
C ASN A 32 -2.65 0.82 19.64
N LYS A 33 -3.85 1.00 19.06
CA LYS A 33 -4.31 2.24 18.44
C LYS A 33 -3.24 2.92 17.56
N PRO A 34 -2.64 2.19 16.60
CA PRO A 34 -1.51 2.72 15.83
C PRO A 34 -1.94 3.88 14.93
N HIS A 35 -0.97 4.69 14.52
CA HIS A 35 -1.12 5.55 13.33
C HIS A 35 -1.08 4.65 12.09
N ILE A 36 -2.11 4.73 11.24
CA ILE A 36 -2.26 3.84 10.07
C ILE A 36 -2.20 4.66 8.79
N ILE A 37 -1.30 4.25 7.89
CA ILE A 37 -1.19 4.82 6.55
C ILE A 37 -1.78 3.83 5.55
N PHE A 38 -2.86 4.20 4.88
CA PHE A 38 -3.39 3.48 3.72
C PHE A 38 -2.73 4.02 2.46
N LEU A 39 -1.83 3.22 1.91
CA LEU A 39 -1.16 3.53 0.66
C LEU A 39 -1.94 2.92 -0.51
N ARG A 40 -2.72 3.74 -1.20
CA ARG A 40 -3.45 3.36 -2.41
C ARG A 40 -2.52 3.43 -3.62
N ARG A 41 -2.72 2.55 -4.58
CA ARG A 41 -1.99 2.51 -5.85
C ARG A 41 -2.97 2.00 -6.89
N ASN A 42 -2.87 2.48 -8.13
CA ASN A 42 -3.69 1.97 -9.23
C ASN A 42 -3.69 0.44 -9.27
N HIS A 43 -4.88 -0.16 -9.41
CA HIS A 43 -5.06 -1.61 -9.27
C HIS A 43 -4.33 -2.40 -10.35
N LEU A 44 -4.29 -1.90 -11.58
CA LEU A 44 -3.57 -2.55 -12.67
C LEU A 44 -2.06 -2.55 -12.41
N ASP A 45 -1.51 -1.41 -11.97
CA ASP A 45 -0.09 -1.33 -11.62
C ASP A 45 0.28 -2.22 -10.42
N ARG A 46 -0.63 -2.32 -9.44
CA ARG A 46 -0.45 -3.23 -8.29
C ARG A 46 -0.51 -4.70 -8.72
N PHE A 47 -1.48 -5.06 -9.56
CA PHE A 47 -1.66 -6.43 -10.05
C PHE A 47 -0.45 -6.91 -10.86
N VAL A 48 0.03 -6.09 -11.80
CA VAL A 48 1.24 -6.39 -12.58
C VAL A 48 2.45 -6.55 -11.68
N SER A 49 2.66 -5.63 -10.73
CA SER A 49 3.74 -5.71 -9.75
C SER A 49 3.67 -7.00 -8.92
N HIS A 50 2.48 -7.41 -8.50
CA HIS A 50 2.25 -8.63 -7.73
C HIS A 50 2.49 -9.89 -8.56
N LYS A 51 1.97 -9.98 -9.79
CA LYS A 51 2.23 -11.11 -10.70
C LYS A 51 3.70 -11.27 -11.02
N LYS A 52 4.41 -10.18 -11.31
CA LYS A 52 5.86 -10.24 -11.59
C LYS A 52 6.66 -10.68 -10.36
N ALA A 53 6.31 -10.21 -9.17
CA ALA A 53 6.96 -10.64 -7.94
C ALA A 53 6.72 -12.14 -7.67
N ASN A 54 5.49 -12.63 -7.84
CA ASN A 54 5.17 -14.05 -7.70
C ASN A 54 5.90 -14.93 -8.74
N LYS A 55 5.99 -14.49 -10.00
CA LYS A 55 6.65 -15.24 -11.07
C LYS A 55 8.17 -15.30 -10.89
N THR A 56 8.78 -14.26 -10.32
CA THR A 56 10.25 -14.18 -10.16
C THR A 56 10.77 -14.54 -8.78
N GLY A 57 9.89 -14.57 -7.76
CA GLY A 57 10.29 -14.60 -6.36
C GLY A 57 11.00 -13.33 -5.89
N LYS A 58 11.07 -12.27 -6.72
CA LYS A 58 11.80 -11.03 -6.43
C LYS A 58 10.83 -9.92 -6.05
N TRP A 59 10.91 -9.49 -4.80
CA TRP A 59 10.01 -8.51 -4.21
C TRP A 59 10.63 -7.11 -4.07
N HIS A 60 11.96 -6.99 -4.21
CA HIS A 60 12.72 -5.74 -4.11
C HIS A 60 13.88 -5.70 -5.13
N THR A 61 14.29 -4.48 -5.50
CA THR A 61 15.60 -4.09 -6.12
C THR A 61 16.07 -4.83 -7.38
N ALA A 62 15.26 -5.73 -7.96
CA ALA A 62 15.56 -6.37 -9.24
C ALA A 62 14.59 -5.89 -10.33
N SER A 63 15.14 -5.61 -11.52
CA SER A 63 14.33 -5.36 -12.72
C SER A 63 13.55 -6.62 -13.09
N THR A 64 12.25 -6.44 -13.31
CA THR A 64 11.32 -7.47 -13.80
C THR A 64 10.76 -7.10 -15.18
N GLU A 65 11.46 -6.25 -15.92
CA GLU A 65 11.01 -5.72 -17.21
C GLU A 65 10.83 -6.82 -18.26
N SER A 66 11.73 -7.82 -18.29
CA SER A 66 11.66 -8.97 -19.22
C SER A 66 10.64 -10.05 -18.82
N VAL A 67 9.93 -9.85 -17.71
CA VAL A 67 8.96 -10.83 -17.22
C VAL A 67 7.64 -10.62 -17.96
N GLU A 68 7.39 -11.46 -18.95
CA GLU A 68 6.09 -11.55 -19.60
C GLU A 68 5.07 -12.07 -18.60
N ILE A 69 3.97 -11.34 -18.42
CA ILE A 69 2.82 -11.78 -17.64
C ILE A 69 1.58 -11.58 -18.49
N ASP A 70 0.64 -12.52 -18.35
CA ASP A 70 -0.68 -12.40 -18.94
C ASP A 70 -1.66 -11.83 -17.91
N ILE A 71 -2.54 -10.94 -18.36
CA ILE A 71 -3.57 -10.30 -17.54
C ILE A 71 -4.90 -10.95 -17.88
N ASP A 72 -5.30 -11.90 -17.03
CA ASP A 72 -6.65 -12.45 -17.04
C ASP A 72 -7.61 -11.46 -16.35
N GLU A 73 -8.70 -11.12 -17.03
CA GLU A 73 -9.65 -10.11 -16.53
C GLU A 73 -10.41 -10.58 -15.29
N ALA A 74 -10.75 -11.86 -15.19
CA ALA A 74 -11.45 -12.40 -14.03
C ALA A 74 -10.54 -12.39 -12.80
N GLU A 75 -9.26 -12.74 -12.97
CA GLU A 75 -8.24 -12.66 -11.92
C GLU A 75 -8.00 -11.21 -11.48
N LEU A 76 -7.91 -10.27 -12.43
CA LEU A 76 -7.74 -8.85 -12.13
C LEU A 76 -8.93 -8.30 -11.34
N ASN A 77 -10.17 -8.61 -11.76
CA ASN A 77 -11.37 -8.14 -11.07
C ASN A 77 -11.46 -8.72 -9.66
N LYS A 78 -11.16 -10.02 -9.49
CA LYS A 78 -11.09 -10.63 -8.15
C LYS A 78 -10.04 -9.94 -7.27
N PHE A 79 -8.87 -9.65 -7.83
CA PHE A 79 -7.80 -8.94 -7.14
C PHE A 79 -8.23 -7.52 -6.71
N ILE A 80 -8.94 -6.79 -7.57
CA ILE A 80 -9.51 -5.47 -7.24
C ILE A 80 -10.45 -5.61 -6.05
N ASP A 81 -11.45 -6.49 -6.15
CA ASP A 81 -12.46 -6.71 -5.11
C ASP A 81 -11.84 -7.06 -3.75
N GLU A 82 -10.84 -7.95 -3.73
CA GLU A 82 -10.17 -8.36 -2.50
C GLU A 82 -9.45 -7.20 -1.82
N TYR A 83 -8.77 -6.35 -2.59
CA TYR A 83 -8.06 -5.18 -2.06
C TYR A 83 -9.00 -4.08 -1.60
N GLU A 84 -10.08 -3.80 -2.35
CA GLU A 84 -11.08 -2.82 -1.94
C GLU A 84 -11.78 -3.24 -0.65
N LYS A 85 -12.16 -4.52 -0.54
CA LYS A 85 -12.75 -5.08 0.70
C LYS A 85 -11.79 -4.99 1.87
N PHE A 86 -10.52 -5.35 1.67
CA PHE A 86 -9.50 -5.27 2.71
C PHE A 86 -9.35 -3.83 3.21
N TYR A 87 -9.08 -2.87 2.33
CA TYR A 87 -8.88 -1.48 2.74
C TYR A 87 -10.14 -0.90 3.36
N THR A 88 -11.33 -1.14 2.79
CA THR A 88 -12.61 -0.63 3.34
C THR A 88 -12.85 -1.14 4.75
N ARG A 89 -12.66 -2.45 4.98
CA ARG A 89 -12.79 -3.06 6.31
C ARG A 89 -11.89 -2.36 7.33
N TYR A 90 -10.60 -2.25 7.02
CA TYR A 90 -9.63 -1.76 8.00
C TYR A 90 -9.65 -0.26 8.19
N VAL A 91 -10.01 0.53 7.16
CA VAL A 91 -10.27 1.97 7.33
C VAL A 91 -11.43 2.19 8.30
N ASN A 92 -12.54 1.49 8.09
CA ASN A 92 -13.73 1.62 8.93
C ASN A 92 -13.45 1.13 10.36
N PHE A 93 -12.80 -0.03 10.49
CA PHE A 93 -12.44 -0.59 11.79
C PHE A 93 -11.49 0.33 12.57
N ALA A 94 -10.45 0.85 11.92
CA ALA A 94 -9.49 1.75 12.53
C ALA A 94 -10.14 3.04 13.05
N LYS A 95 -10.99 3.67 12.23
CA LYS A 95 -11.71 4.89 12.62
C LYS A 95 -12.70 4.62 13.76
N ALA A 96 -13.43 3.51 13.72
CA ALA A 96 -14.35 3.12 14.80
C ALA A 96 -13.63 2.91 16.14
N HIS A 97 -12.35 2.56 16.12
CA HIS A 97 -11.50 2.39 17.32
C HIS A 97 -10.67 3.64 17.66
N GLY A 98 -10.90 4.77 16.97
CA GLY A 98 -10.23 6.04 17.23
C GLY A 98 -8.77 6.08 16.82
N CYS A 99 -8.35 5.25 15.88
CA CYS A 99 -6.99 5.31 15.33
C CYS A 99 -6.84 6.52 14.40
N ALA A 100 -5.65 7.13 14.41
CA ALA A 100 -5.29 8.11 13.40
C ALA A 100 -5.09 7.39 12.05
N VAL A 101 -5.71 7.92 10.99
CA VAL A 101 -5.67 7.33 9.65
C VAL A 101 -5.25 8.38 8.63
N LEU A 102 -4.21 8.09 7.86
CA LEU A 102 -3.76 8.85 6.70
C LEU A 102 -3.97 8.02 5.43
N ASP A 103 -4.65 8.59 4.44
CA ASP A 103 -4.83 7.99 3.12
C ASP A 103 -3.92 8.70 2.12
N VAL A 104 -3.04 7.95 1.46
CA VAL A 104 -2.02 8.46 0.55
C VAL A 104 -2.09 7.73 -0.77
N ASP A 105 -2.00 8.48 -1.86
CA ASP A 105 -1.84 7.93 -3.20
C ASP A 105 -0.36 7.62 -3.49
N TYR A 106 -0.07 6.44 -4.00
CA TYR A 106 1.31 5.98 -4.21
C TYR A 106 2.06 6.87 -5.20
N GLU A 107 1.34 7.36 -6.19
CA GLU A 107 1.79 8.22 -7.26
C GLU A 107 2.26 9.58 -6.72
N THR A 108 1.76 10.03 -5.56
CA THR A 108 2.15 11.31 -4.95
C THR A 108 3.34 11.19 -3.99
N LEU A 109 3.89 9.99 -3.76
CA LEU A 109 5.09 9.79 -2.93
C LEU A 109 6.37 10.45 -3.48
N GLN A 110 6.31 11.02 -4.68
CA GLN A 110 7.40 11.83 -5.24
C GLN A 110 7.33 13.30 -4.79
N ASP A 111 6.19 13.74 -4.26
CA ASP A 111 6.00 15.10 -3.75
C ASP A 111 6.58 15.21 -2.33
N ALA A 112 7.51 16.14 -2.16
CA ALA A 112 8.14 16.42 -0.87
C ALA A 112 7.12 16.77 0.22
N ASN A 113 6.03 17.48 -0.13
CA ASN A 113 5.00 17.86 0.85
C ASN A 113 4.23 16.65 1.36
N VAL A 114 3.98 15.65 0.50
CA VAL A 114 3.32 14.40 0.90
C VAL A 114 4.23 13.59 1.81
N ILE A 115 5.52 13.54 1.49
CA ILE A 115 6.52 12.89 2.33
C ILE A 115 6.60 13.56 3.71
N ASP A 116 6.65 14.89 3.77
CA ASP A 116 6.67 15.64 5.03
C ASP A 116 5.39 15.36 5.84
N SER A 117 4.23 15.31 5.18
CA SER A 117 2.96 14.95 5.83
C SER A 117 2.98 13.55 6.44
N ILE A 118 3.54 12.56 5.74
CA ILE A 118 3.72 11.19 6.26
C ILE A 118 4.65 11.19 7.48
N GLN A 119 5.75 11.93 7.42
CA GLN A 119 6.70 12.02 8.54
C GLN A 119 6.05 12.63 9.78
N HIS A 120 5.32 13.73 9.62
CA HIS A 120 4.56 14.35 10.71
C HIS A 120 3.48 13.43 11.27
N PHE A 121 2.76 12.71 10.40
CA PHE A 121 1.73 11.77 10.82
C PHE A 121 2.31 10.57 11.59
N ALA A 122 3.46 10.04 11.17
CA ALA A 122 4.10 8.88 11.80
C ALA A 122 4.97 9.24 13.02
N ALA A 123 5.22 10.52 13.27
CA ALA A 123 6.05 10.98 14.38
C ALA A 123 5.41 10.65 15.74
N TRP A 124 6.25 10.34 16.71
CA TRP A 124 5.82 10.23 18.10
C TRP A 124 5.66 11.62 18.73
N GLU A 125 4.87 11.69 19.80
CA GLU A 125 4.61 12.93 20.53
C GLU A 125 5.93 13.55 21.04
N GLY A 126 6.15 14.83 20.71
CA GLY A 126 7.34 15.57 21.12
C GLY A 126 8.57 15.39 20.21
N PHE A 127 8.46 14.70 19.08
CA PHE A 127 9.51 14.73 18.06
C PHE A 127 9.62 16.13 17.43
N THR A 128 10.81 16.73 17.48
CA THR A 128 11.09 18.10 17.00
C THR A 128 12.19 18.18 15.95
N ASP A 129 12.95 17.10 15.77
CA ASP A 129 14.16 17.05 14.93
C ASP A 129 13.87 16.65 13.46
N TYR A 130 12.76 17.14 12.88
CA TYR A 130 12.34 16.82 11.50
C TYR A 130 13.44 17.11 10.47
N ASN A 131 14.18 18.21 10.65
CA ASN A 131 15.26 18.63 9.75
C ASN A 131 16.47 17.68 9.74
N LYS A 132 16.56 16.75 10.70
CA LYS A 132 17.63 15.74 10.80
C LYS A 132 17.22 14.40 10.19
N LEU A 133 15.97 14.24 9.76
CA LEU A 133 15.52 13.02 9.10
C LEU A 133 16.26 12.86 7.77
N ALA A 134 16.72 11.64 7.50
CA ALA A 134 17.29 11.32 6.20
C ALA A 134 16.23 11.60 5.13
N LYS A 135 16.63 12.28 4.04
CA LYS A 135 15.79 12.41 2.86
C LYS A 135 15.40 11.00 2.42
N ILE A 136 14.09 10.74 2.35
CA ILE A 136 13.60 9.42 2.00
C ILE A 136 14.15 9.09 0.61
N PRO A 137 14.88 7.98 0.43
CA PRO A 137 15.32 7.58 -0.89
C PRO A 137 14.05 7.36 -1.70
N THR A 138 13.86 8.17 -2.75
CA THR A 138 12.78 7.95 -3.70
C THR A 138 12.99 6.55 -4.26
N THR A 139 12.12 5.60 -3.91
CA THR A 139 12.20 4.25 -4.45
C THR A 139 12.09 4.37 -5.97
N ALA A 140 13.21 4.17 -6.67
CA ALA A 140 13.20 4.02 -8.11
C ALA A 140 12.20 2.91 -8.43
N LYS A 141 11.27 3.17 -9.37
CA LYS A 141 10.30 2.15 -9.79
C LYS A 141 11.08 0.92 -10.26
N GLN A 142 10.73 -0.26 -9.76
CA GLN A 142 11.37 -1.53 -10.18
C GLN A 142 11.09 -1.86 -11.65
N ASP A 143 10.00 -1.34 -12.20
CA ASP A 143 9.68 -1.34 -13.62
C ASP A 143 9.69 0.12 -14.09
N SER A 144 10.60 0.46 -14.99
CA SER A 144 10.53 1.74 -15.72
C SER A 144 9.54 1.66 -16.90
N SER A 145 9.18 0.43 -17.30
CA SER A 145 8.27 0.12 -18.41
C SER A 145 6.85 -0.20 -17.95
N ARG A 146 5.86 0.27 -18.72
CA ARG A 146 4.42 -0.07 -18.58
C ARG A 146 3.91 -0.94 -19.73
N THR A 147 4.80 -1.55 -20.52
CA THR A 147 4.42 -2.27 -21.76
C THR A 147 3.32 -3.31 -21.54
N VAL A 148 3.37 -4.07 -20.43
CA VAL A 148 2.33 -5.06 -20.11
C VAL A 148 0.96 -4.39 -19.91
N GLN A 149 0.93 -3.32 -19.11
CA GLN A 149 -0.28 -2.55 -18.87
C GLN A 149 -0.79 -1.90 -20.15
N ASP A 150 0.08 -1.25 -20.93
CA ASP A 150 -0.28 -0.55 -22.16
C ASP A 150 -0.88 -1.52 -23.20
N ASN A 151 -0.29 -2.72 -23.35
CA ASN A 151 -0.81 -3.76 -24.23
C ASN A 151 -2.20 -4.27 -23.78
N TYR A 152 -2.39 -4.45 -22.47
CA TYR A 152 -3.68 -4.85 -21.92
C TYR A 152 -4.75 -3.75 -22.09
N LEU A 153 -4.42 -2.49 -21.85
CA LEU A 153 -5.32 -1.36 -22.06
C LEU A 153 -5.72 -1.23 -23.54
N ALA A 154 -4.75 -1.36 -24.45
CA ALA A 154 -5.01 -1.31 -25.90
C ALA A 154 -5.93 -2.45 -26.38
N SER A 155 -5.74 -3.68 -25.87
CA SER A 155 -6.56 -4.84 -26.26
C SER A 155 -7.93 -4.89 -25.59
N SER A 156 -8.07 -4.36 -24.37
CA SER A 156 -9.34 -4.32 -23.63
C SER A 156 -10.20 -3.10 -23.94
N GLY A 157 -9.63 -2.06 -24.57
CA GLY A 157 -10.31 -0.78 -24.81
C GLY A 157 -10.53 0.05 -23.54
N LYS A 158 -9.89 -0.32 -22.42
CA LYS A 158 -9.98 0.38 -21.13
C LYS A 158 -8.91 1.45 -21.00
N LYS A 159 -9.12 2.38 -20.09
CA LYS A 159 -8.17 3.43 -19.72
C LYS A 159 -7.54 3.10 -18.37
N ILE A 160 -6.33 3.62 -18.13
CA ILE A 160 -5.65 3.43 -16.85
C ILE A 160 -6.49 3.93 -15.67
N SER A 161 -7.27 5.00 -15.87
CA SER A 161 -8.17 5.59 -14.88
C SER A 161 -9.31 4.67 -14.46
N ASP A 162 -9.65 3.66 -15.27
CA ASP A 162 -10.67 2.66 -14.92
C ASP A 162 -10.22 1.76 -13.77
N PHE A 163 -8.91 1.78 -13.46
CA PHE A 163 -8.27 1.02 -12.38
C PHE A 163 -7.79 1.90 -11.23
N ASP A 164 -8.20 3.17 -11.20
CA ASP A 164 -7.84 4.08 -10.11
C ASP A 164 -8.45 3.59 -8.80
N PHE A 165 -7.58 3.38 -7.81
CA PHE A 165 -8.06 3.03 -6.48
C PHE A 165 -8.53 4.29 -5.79
N LYS A 166 -9.84 4.52 -5.80
CA LYS A 166 -10.44 5.72 -5.20
C LYS A 166 -10.25 5.73 -3.68
N LYS A 167 -10.16 6.94 -3.14
CA LYS A 167 -10.15 7.16 -1.69
C LYS A 167 -11.44 6.59 -1.08
N ILE A 168 -11.30 5.86 0.00
CA ILE A 168 -12.44 5.28 0.71
C ILE A 168 -13.11 6.41 1.50
N GLU A 169 -14.27 6.84 1.02
CA GLU A 169 -15.17 7.71 1.78
C GLU A 169 -15.79 6.89 2.90
N VAL A 170 -15.69 7.41 4.12
CA VAL A 170 -16.25 6.76 5.31
C VAL A 170 -17.48 7.53 5.69
N ASN A 171 -18.61 6.83 5.74
CA ASN A 171 -19.88 7.34 6.26
C ASN A 171 -19.89 7.33 7.78
#